data_AF-A0A2L0AES5-F1
#
_entry.id   AF-A0A2L0AES5-F1
#
_cell.length_a   1.000
_cell.length_b   1.000
_cell.length_c   1.000
_cell.angle_alpha   90.00
_cell.angle_beta   90.00
_cell.angle_gamma   90.00
#
_symmetry.space_group_name_H-M   'P 1'
#
loop_
_entity.id
_entity.type
_entity.pdbx_description
1 polymer ?
#
loop_
_entity_poly.entity_id
_entity_poly.type
_entity_poly.pdbx_seq_one_letter_code
_entity_poly.pdbx_strand_id
1 'polypeptide(L)'
;MAPIATLRIGATRIALRGLDLPLIADISVERRSQPLGEDVNAVPLSRYLDRENLFTILFSDLALAYIDGALFRDEALAGGGASLLAHLRADASLAQTTSEKGVFAVGQIEFAQGCVFRSVVDTIADGDDVLLCDDLGDEWADFIGVSTQSNPTMISFYHAKHGNQSLSASAFHESVGQAIKNLGRMSLPADMLPNKLMGWDNRYRNNGVQTDIARMIRGGTPQEISEKLDVVRAAPDVLQRVFIVTSSLSRAQVEGVLAAVVQGTAPSPHFVQLYWLLMSYFSACVEMGVRGYVVCRP
;
A
#
# COMPACT_ATOMS: atom_id res chain seq x y z
N MET A 1 27.22 14.94 -10.03
CA MET A 1 26.27 15.36 -8.97
C MET A 1 27.03 15.33 -7.66
N ALA A 2 26.96 16.37 -6.83
CA ALA A 2 27.61 16.35 -5.51
C ALA A 2 26.90 15.30 -4.62
N PRO A 3 27.63 14.56 -3.78
CA PRO A 3 27.02 13.60 -2.86
C PRO A 3 26.15 14.37 -1.84
N ILE A 4 24.86 14.05 -1.81
CA ILE A 4 23.88 14.63 -0.88
C ILE A 4 23.87 13.94 0.49
N ALA A 5 24.55 12.79 0.61
CA ALA A 5 24.56 11.99 1.83
C ALA A 5 25.93 11.35 2.07
N THR A 6 26.32 11.21 3.33
CA THR A 6 27.54 10.52 3.75
C THR A 6 27.18 9.43 4.75
N LEU A 7 27.63 8.20 4.49
CA LEU A 7 27.40 7.04 5.34
C LEU A 7 28.68 6.65 6.10
N ARG A 8 28.52 6.14 7.32
CA ARG A 8 29.59 5.47 8.07
C ARG A 8 29.15 4.06 8.41
N ILE A 9 29.86 3.07 7.85
CA ILE A 9 29.65 1.67 8.18
C ILE A 9 30.35 1.37 9.51
N GLY A 10 29.56 1.07 10.53
CA GLY A 10 30.03 0.62 11.84
C GLY A 10 29.87 -0.90 12.00
N ALA A 11 30.41 -1.44 13.10
CA ALA A 11 30.30 -2.87 13.40
C ALA A 11 28.87 -3.31 13.73
N THR A 12 28.05 -2.43 14.30
CA THR A 12 26.69 -2.73 14.78
C THR A 12 25.58 -1.99 14.04
N ARG A 13 25.91 -0.92 13.31
CA ARG A 13 24.97 -0.13 12.51
C ARG A 13 25.67 0.63 11.42
N ILE A 14 24.95 0.96 10.36
CA ILE A 14 25.36 1.99 9.40
C ILE A 14 24.73 3.31 9.82
N ALA A 15 25.51 4.38 9.89
CA ALA A 15 25.04 5.70 10.29
C ALA A 15 24.98 6.65 9.09
N LEU A 16 23.90 7.41 8.97
CA LEU A 16 23.75 8.55 8.06
C LEU A 16 24.41 9.78 8.69
N ARG A 17 25.73 9.90 8.48
CA ARG A 17 26.58 10.93 9.08
C ARG A 17 26.30 12.34 8.57
N GLY A 18 25.84 12.45 7.33
CA GLY A 18 25.46 13.71 6.73
C GLY A 18 24.35 13.49 5.73
N LEU A 19 23.39 14.41 5.72
CA LEU A 19 22.32 14.49 4.74
C LEU A 19 22.15 15.97 4.40
N ASP A 20 22.74 16.38 3.29
CA ASP A 20 22.70 17.75 2.77
C ASP A 20 21.57 17.87 1.75
N LEU A 21 20.37 18.09 2.28
CA LEU A 21 19.15 18.27 1.51
C LEU A 21 18.51 19.61 1.90
N PRO A 22 18.60 20.65 1.05
CA PRO A 22 18.07 21.97 1.36
C PRO A 22 16.58 21.96 1.74
N LEU A 23 15.80 21.05 1.15
CA LEU A 23 14.36 20.92 1.41
C LEU A 23 14.00 20.54 2.85
N ILE A 24 14.94 19.99 3.61
CA ILE A 24 14.71 19.56 5.00
C ILE A 24 15.57 20.31 6.02
N ALA A 25 16.37 21.28 5.58
CA ALA A 25 17.37 21.94 6.42
C ALA A 25 16.73 22.65 7.63
N ASP A 26 15.54 23.23 7.42
CA ASP A 26 14.79 23.98 8.44
C ASP A 26 13.66 23.15 9.07
N ILE A 27 13.63 21.83 8.85
CA ILE A 27 12.61 20.94 9.43
C ILE A 27 13.16 20.29 10.70
N SER A 28 12.38 20.35 11.78
CA SER A 28 12.68 19.69 13.04
C SER A 28 11.52 18.80 13.50
N VAL A 29 11.84 17.81 14.33
CA VAL A 29 10.89 16.90 14.95
C VAL A 29 10.70 17.30 16.39
N GLU A 30 9.46 17.62 16.75
CA GLU A 30 9.04 18.09 18.07
C GLU A 30 8.13 17.07 18.77
N ARG A 31 8.10 17.11 20.10
CA ARG A 31 7.16 16.30 20.88
C ARG A 31 5.75 16.86 20.80
N ARG A 32 4.81 16.00 20.44
CA ARG A 32 3.37 16.33 20.38
C ARG A 32 2.78 16.86 21.70
N SER A 33 3.40 16.58 22.85
CA SER A 33 2.94 17.07 24.15
C SER A 33 3.23 18.56 24.40
N GLN A 34 3.97 19.23 23.51
CA GLN A 34 4.30 20.65 23.62
C GLN A 34 3.64 21.44 22.48
N PRO A 35 3.40 22.76 22.66
CA PRO A 35 2.97 23.62 21.57
C PRO A 35 4.00 23.62 20.43
N LEU A 36 3.51 23.73 19.20
CA LEU A 36 4.36 23.73 18.00
C LEU A 36 5.34 24.91 18.04
N GLY A 37 6.63 24.64 17.84
CA GLY A 37 7.70 25.62 17.86
C GLY A 37 8.26 25.91 19.26
N GLU A 38 7.74 25.25 20.31
CA GLU A 38 8.17 25.47 21.69
C GLU A 38 9.03 24.31 22.25
N ASP A 39 9.27 23.23 21.50
CA ASP A 39 10.14 22.15 21.96
C ASP A 39 11.62 22.53 21.91
N VAL A 40 12.16 22.92 23.07
CA VAL A 40 13.59 23.19 23.27
C VAL A 40 14.49 21.98 22.95
N ASN A 41 13.91 20.78 22.90
CA ASN A 41 14.61 19.54 22.53
C ASN A 41 14.31 19.10 21.10
N ALA A 42 13.76 19.98 20.26
CA ALA A 42 13.52 19.70 18.84
C ALA A 42 14.80 19.17 18.16
N VAL A 43 14.64 18.10 17.39
CA VAL A 43 15.76 17.45 16.71
C VAL A 43 15.67 17.75 15.22
N PRO A 44 16.74 18.18 14.54
CA PRO A 44 16.73 18.34 13.09
C PRO A 44 16.29 17.05 12.40
N LEU A 45 15.47 17.13 11.35
CA LEU A 45 14.91 15.96 10.67
C LEU A 45 16.00 14.99 10.22
N SER A 46 17.12 15.49 9.68
CA SER A 46 18.27 14.67 9.28
C SER A 46 18.84 13.81 10.42
N ARG A 47 18.93 14.38 11.63
CA ARG A 47 19.39 13.67 12.82
C ARG A 47 18.35 12.68 13.34
N TYR A 48 17.07 13.02 13.24
CA TYR A 48 15.99 12.10 13.58
C TYR A 48 16.00 10.88 12.65
N LEU A 49 16.11 11.08 11.33
CA LEU A 49 16.21 10.00 10.34
C LEU A 49 17.38 9.05 10.61
N ASP A 50 18.57 9.57 10.95
CA ASP A 50 19.71 8.72 11.35
C ASP A 50 19.47 7.98 12.67
N ARG A 51 18.93 8.67 13.68
CA ARG A 51 18.74 8.11 15.02
C ARG A 51 17.75 6.96 15.02
N GLU A 52 16.66 7.10 14.26
CA GLU A 52 15.57 6.14 14.15
C GLU A 52 15.77 5.15 12.98
N ASN A 53 16.92 5.14 12.31
CA ASN A 53 17.22 4.29 11.14
C ASN A 53 16.18 4.35 10.01
N LEU A 54 15.62 5.53 9.74
CA LEU A 54 14.55 5.74 8.74
C LEU A 54 15.13 5.91 7.33
N PHE A 55 15.97 4.97 6.92
CA PHE A 55 16.57 4.90 5.59
C PHE A 55 16.94 3.46 5.22
N THR A 56 16.98 3.18 3.93
CA THR A 56 17.39 1.89 3.38
C THR A 56 18.70 2.04 2.62
N ILE A 57 19.63 1.09 2.80
CA ILE A 57 20.84 0.99 1.98
C ILE A 57 20.77 -0.33 1.21
N LEU A 58 20.97 -0.24 -0.10
CA LEU A 58 21.01 -1.37 -1.01
C LEU A 58 22.43 -1.57 -1.49
N PHE A 59 22.83 -2.83 -1.63
CA PHE A 59 24.19 -3.20 -1.99
C PHE A 59 24.24 -3.70 -3.44
N SER A 60 25.45 -3.76 -4.00
CA SER A 60 25.67 -4.41 -5.30
C SER A 60 25.46 -5.93 -5.21
N ASP A 61 25.65 -6.50 -4.02
CA ASP A 61 25.16 -7.84 -3.71
C ASP A 61 23.64 -7.77 -3.47
N LEU A 62 22.88 -8.35 -4.41
CA LEU A 62 21.42 -8.32 -4.43
C LEU A 62 20.79 -9.03 -3.24
N ALA A 63 21.54 -9.95 -2.61
CA ALA A 63 21.07 -10.63 -1.43
C ALA A 63 21.08 -9.72 -0.20
N LEU A 64 21.79 -8.59 -0.21
CA LEU A 64 21.96 -7.74 0.96
C LEU A 64 21.10 -6.47 0.88
N ALA A 65 20.45 -6.15 2.00
CA ALA A 65 19.86 -4.84 2.24
C ALA A 65 19.97 -4.45 3.70
N TYR A 66 20.20 -3.17 3.98
CA TYR A 66 20.14 -2.60 5.33
C TYR A 66 18.84 -1.82 5.47
N ILE A 67 17.96 -2.28 6.35
CA ILE A 67 16.62 -1.75 6.57
C ILE A 67 16.40 -1.69 8.07
N ASP A 68 15.81 -0.59 8.57
CA ASP A 68 15.44 -0.42 9.99
C ASP A 68 16.57 -0.78 10.99
N GLY A 69 17.80 -0.36 10.66
CA GLY A 69 18.95 -0.58 11.55
C GLY A 69 19.61 -1.95 11.45
N ALA A 70 19.07 -2.87 10.65
CA ALA A 70 19.56 -4.24 10.52
C ALA A 70 20.02 -4.57 9.10
N LEU A 71 21.07 -5.38 8.98
CA LEU A 71 21.52 -5.95 7.71
C LEU A 71 20.80 -7.28 7.48
N PHE A 72 19.97 -7.33 6.45
CA PHE A 72 19.28 -8.52 5.99
C PHE A 72 20.03 -9.19 4.85
N ARG A 73 19.94 -10.52 4.83
CA ARG A 73 20.33 -11.34 3.69
C ARG A 73 19.12 -12.11 3.18
N ASP A 74 18.70 -11.85 1.96
CA ASP A 74 17.63 -12.54 1.26
C ASP A 74 18.13 -13.14 -0.06
N GLU A 75 18.29 -14.45 -0.08
CA GLU A 75 18.67 -15.19 -1.29
C GLU A 75 17.51 -15.30 -2.28
N ALA A 76 16.27 -14.94 -1.92
CA ALA A 76 15.11 -15.11 -2.79
C ALA A 76 15.22 -14.28 -4.06
N LEU A 77 15.76 -13.05 -4.00
CA LEU A 77 15.99 -12.24 -5.21
C LEU A 77 17.00 -12.90 -6.15
N ALA A 78 18.10 -13.42 -5.60
CA ALA A 78 19.10 -14.16 -6.37
C ALA A 78 18.53 -15.49 -6.93
N GLY A 79 17.63 -16.12 -6.19
CA GLY A 79 16.92 -17.36 -6.55
C GLY A 79 15.71 -17.18 -7.47
N GLY A 80 15.50 -16.00 -8.06
CA GLY A 80 14.44 -15.75 -9.05
C GLY A 80 13.12 -15.21 -8.48
N GLY A 81 13.11 -14.73 -7.25
CA GLY A 81 12.03 -13.91 -6.67
C GLY A 81 10.68 -14.60 -6.55
N ALA A 82 10.65 -15.93 -6.40
CA ALA A 82 9.40 -16.70 -6.29
C ALA A 82 8.48 -16.18 -5.17
N SER A 83 9.06 -15.74 -4.04
CA SER A 83 8.30 -15.11 -2.94
C SER A 83 7.57 -13.86 -3.40
N LEU A 84 8.26 -12.92 -4.08
CA LEU A 84 7.63 -11.72 -4.64
C LEU A 84 6.50 -12.10 -5.60
N LEU A 85 6.76 -13.01 -6.53
CA LEU A 85 5.77 -13.44 -7.54
C LEU A 85 4.53 -14.10 -6.92
N ALA A 86 4.63 -14.74 -5.75
CA ALA A 86 3.48 -15.31 -5.05
C ALA A 86 2.50 -14.23 -4.53
N HIS A 87 2.99 -13.00 -4.31
CA HIS A 87 2.16 -11.88 -3.88
C HIS A 87 1.61 -11.03 -5.03
N LEU A 88 2.17 -11.15 -6.24
CA LEU A 88 1.66 -10.45 -7.42
C LEU A 88 0.48 -11.22 -8.02
N ARG A 89 -0.63 -10.54 -8.27
CA ARG A 89 -1.80 -11.10 -8.97
C ARG A 89 -2.02 -10.30 -10.24
N ALA A 90 -2.04 -10.97 -11.39
CA ALA A 90 -2.34 -10.31 -12.65
C ALA A 90 -3.87 -10.20 -12.80
N ASP A 91 -4.35 -9.02 -13.19
CA ASP A 91 -5.74 -8.82 -13.61
C ASP A 91 -5.78 -8.09 -14.96
N ALA A 92 -6.43 -8.69 -15.94
CA ALA A 92 -6.47 -8.20 -17.31
C ALA A 92 -7.17 -6.84 -17.46
N SER A 93 -8.10 -6.49 -16.56
CA SER A 93 -8.82 -5.21 -16.61
C SER A 93 -7.86 -4.03 -16.43
N LEU A 94 -6.78 -4.20 -15.66
CA LEU A 94 -5.78 -3.15 -15.42
C LEU A 94 -4.94 -2.83 -16.66
N ALA A 95 -4.95 -3.68 -17.68
CA ALA A 95 -4.20 -3.43 -18.91
C ALA A 95 -4.75 -2.27 -19.74
N GLN A 96 -6.06 -1.99 -19.60
CA GLN A 96 -6.78 -0.97 -20.37
C GLN A 96 -7.15 0.27 -19.55
N THR A 97 -6.73 0.34 -18.28
CA THR A 97 -7.06 1.49 -17.44
C THR A 97 -6.27 2.73 -17.88
N THR A 98 -6.96 3.86 -17.99
CA THR A 98 -6.38 5.15 -18.41
C THR A 98 -6.39 6.19 -17.29
N SER A 99 -7.00 5.87 -16.16
CA SER A 99 -7.10 6.76 -15.01
C SER A 99 -7.37 5.97 -13.73
N GLU A 100 -7.24 6.65 -12.58
CA GLU A 100 -7.54 6.05 -11.28
C GLU A 100 -9.05 5.93 -11.06
N LYS A 101 -9.77 7.05 -11.20
CA LYS A 101 -11.19 7.19 -10.88
C LYS A 101 -12.08 7.59 -12.06
N GLY A 102 -11.47 7.94 -13.20
CA GLY A 102 -12.16 8.54 -14.34
C GLY A 102 -12.54 10.00 -14.10
N VAL A 103 -13.48 10.49 -14.91
CA VAL A 103 -14.05 11.84 -14.79
C VAL A 103 -15.45 11.71 -14.18
N PHE A 104 -15.71 12.45 -13.10
CA PHE A 104 -17.00 12.42 -12.43
C PHE A 104 -18.04 13.28 -13.14
N ALA A 105 -19.28 12.76 -13.23
CA ALA A 105 -20.43 13.48 -13.75
C ALA A 105 -21.62 13.42 -12.77
N VAL A 106 -22.47 14.44 -12.81
CA VAL A 106 -23.72 14.46 -12.03
C VAL A 106 -24.63 13.33 -12.50
N GLY A 107 -25.25 12.61 -11.56
CA GLY A 107 -26.12 11.47 -11.85
C GLY A 107 -25.40 10.19 -12.27
N GLN A 108 -24.06 10.18 -12.27
CA GLN A 108 -23.28 8.98 -12.52
C GLN A 108 -23.54 7.96 -11.41
N ILE A 109 -23.97 6.75 -11.76
CA ILE A 109 -24.33 5.68 -10.80
C ILE A 109 -23.22 4.64 -10.59
N GLU A 110 -22.21 4.62 -11.44
CA GLU A 110 -21.06 3.70 -11.34
C GLU A 110 -19.76 4.41 -11.71
N PHE A 111 -18.61 3.93 -11.22
CA PHE A 111 -17.30 4.41 -11.67
C PHE A 111 -17.12 4.21 -13.18
N ALA A 112 -16.41 5.14 -13.83
CA ALA A 112 -16.24 5.13 -15.27
C ALA A 112 -15.50 3.88 -15.74
N GLN A 113 -15.89 3.36 -16.91
CA GLN A 113 -15.18 2.27 -17.56
C GLN A 113 -13.72 2.66 -17.84
N GLY A 114 -12.80 1.69 -17.72
CA GLY A 114 -11.37 1.94 -17.94
C GLY A 114 -10.69 2.75 -16.84
N CYS A 115 -11.24 2.83 -15.63
CA CYS A 115 -10.51 3.31 -14.45
C CYS A 115 -10.22 2.18 -13.46
N VAL A 116 -9.17 2.35 -12.64
CA VAL A 116 -8.74 1.33 -11.65
C VAL A 116 -9.84 1.06 -10.62
N PHE A 117 -10.60 2.08 -10.20
CA PHE A 117 -11.74 1.90 -9.29
C PHE A 117 -12.80 0.98 -9.89
N ARG A 118 -13.06 1.08 -11.20
CA ARG A 118 -14.00 0.19 -11.88
C ARG A 118 -13.48 -1.25 -11.95
N SER A 119 -12.18 -1.44 -12.21
CA SER A 119 -11.53 -2.76 -12.12
C SER A 119 -11.68 -3.40 -10.74
N VAL A 120 -11.55 -2.62 -9.66
CA VAL A 120 -11.77 -3.13 -8.30
C VAL A 120 -13.18 -3.68 -8.15
N VAL A 121 -14.18 -2.90 -8.56
CA VAL A 121 -15.59 -3.25 -8.43
C VAL A 121 -15.99 -4.43 -9.31
N ASP A 122 -15.52 -4.48 -10.55
CA ASP A 122 -16.03 -5.45 -11.54
C ASP A 122 -15.30 -6.80 -11.50
N THR A 123 -13.99 -6.82 -11.22
CA THR A 123 -13.18 -8.05 -11.37
C THR A 123 -12.37 -8.41 -10.14
N ILE A 124 -11.73 -7.45 -9.48
CA ILE A 124 -10.71 -7.77 -8.45
C ILE A 124 -11.34 -8.12 -7.10
N ALA A 125 -12.46 -7.47 -6.76
CA ALA A 125 -13.23 -7.73 -5.55
C ALA A 125 -14.54 -8.48 -5.87
N ASP A 126 -14.62 -9.20 -6.98
CA ASP A 126 -15.84 -9.89 -7.41
C ASP A 126 -16.33 -10.95 -6.41
N GLY A 127 -15.41 -11.60 -5.72
CA GLY A 127 -15.67 -12.60 -4.67
C GLY A 127 -16.06 -12.04 -3.30
N ASP A 128 -16.10 -10.72 -3.12
CA ASP A 128 -16.55 -10.09 -1.88
C ASP A 128 -18.06 -9.86 -1.93
N ASP A 129 -18.84 -10.48 -1.04
CA ASP A 129 -20.30 -10.33 -1.02
C ASP A 129 -20.75 -9.01 -0.39
N VAL A 130 -19.86 -8.33 0.33
CA VAL A 130 -19.98 -6.93 0.72
C VAL A 130 -18.81 -6.15 0.12
N LEU A 131 -19.10 -5.02 -0.52
CA LEU A 131 -18.06 -4.11 -1.02
C LEU A 131 -18.45 -2.67 -0.72
N LEU A 132 -17.56 -1.96 -0.04
CA LEU A 132 -17.76 -0.60 0.46
C LEU A 132 -16.69 0.32 -0.14
N CYS A 133 -17.08 1.49 -0.62
CA CYS A 133 -16.16 2.55 -1.05
C CYS A 133 -15.92 3.53 0.09
N ASP A 134 -14.72 3.50 0.67
CA ASP A 134 -14.33 4.31 1.82
C ASP A 134 -13.51 5.56 1.44
N ASP A 135 -13.02 5.66 0.20
CA ASP A 135 -12.27 6.79 -0.39
C ASP A 135 -12.95 8.16 -0.21
N LEU A 136 -12.54 8.99 0.78
CA LEU A 136 -12.87 10.44 1.02
C LEU A 136 -12.10 11.07 2.23
N GLY A 137 -10.79 10.84 2.41
CA GLY A 137 -9.89 11.65 3.26
C GLY A 137 -9.66 11.22 4.72
N ASP A 138 -10.60 10.51 5.35
CA ASP A 138 -10.34 9.71 6.58
C ASP A 138 -10.45 8.20 6.28
N GLU A 139 -10.09 7.82 5.06
CA GLU A 139 -10.27 6.44 4.63
C GLU A 139 -9.29 5.47 5.30
N TRP A 140 -9.81 4.27 5.53
CA TRP A 140 -9.07 3.07 5.89
C TRP A 140 -8.49 2.42 4.64
N ALA A 141 -9.24 2.46 3.53
CA ALA A 141 -8.82 2.01 2.21
C ALA A 141 -9.69 2.69 1.15
N ASP A 142 -9.37 2.54 -0.14
CA ASP A 142 -10.29 3.02 -1.17
C ASP A 142 -11.56 2.17 -1.19
N PHE A 143 -11.38 0.85 -1.05
CA PHE A 143 -12.47 -0.10 -0.88
C PHE A 143 -12.22 -1.07 0.27
N ILE A 144 -13.31 -1.48 0.92
CA ILE A 144 -13.33 -2.52 1.93
C ILE A 144 -14.28 -3.62 1.46
N GLY A 145 -13.73 -4.82 1.27
CA GLY A 145 -14.45 -6.02 0.89
C GLY A 145 -14.59 -6.98 2.04
N VAL A 146 -15.72 -7.68 2.11
CA VAL A 146 -15.94 -8.80 3.04
C VAL A 146 -16.49 -10.00 2.28
N SER A 147 -15.94 -11.17 2.55
CA SER A 147 -16.39 -12.46 2.03
C SER A 147 -16.91 -13.34 3.18
N THR A 148 -18.20 -13.30 3.47
CA THR A 148 -18.83 -14.10 4.54
C THR A 148 -19.11 -15.54 4.10
N GLN A 149 -19.15 -15.80 2.79
CA GLN A 149 -19.41 -17.13 2.23
C GLN A 149 -18.14 -17.98 2.07
N SER A 150 -16.97 -17.36 2.22
CA SER A 150 -15.69 -18.06 2.19
C SER A 150 -15.36 -18.71 3.54
N ASN A 151 -14.52 -19.75 3.52
CA ASN A 151 -14.03 -20.42 4.73
C ASN A 151 -12.49 -20.50 4.70
N PRO A 152 -11.78 -19.75 5.57
CA PRO A 152 -12.32 -18.81 6.56
C PRO A 152 -12.95 -17.58 5.91
N THR A 153 -13.76 -16.83 6.67
CA THR A 153 -14.28 -15.52 6.24
C THR A 153 -13.13 -14.53 6.01
N MET A 154 -13.32 -13.56 5.12
CA MET A 154 -12.23 -12.64 4.73
C MET A 154 -12.63 -11.18 4.86
N ILE A 155 -11.67 -10.34 5.27
CA ILE A 155 -11.72 -8.87 5.17
C ILE A 155 -10.61 -8.45 4.20
N SER A 156 -10.94 -7.65 3.20
CA SER A 156 -10.01 -7.13 2.21
C SER A 156 -10.01 -5.60 2.23
N PHE A 157 -8.84 -4.98 2.29
CA PHE A 157 -8.66 -3.57 1.99
C PHE A 157 -7.99 -3.43 0.63
N TYR A 158 -8.52 -2.56 -0.23
CA TYR A 158 -7.98 -2.28 -1.56
C TYR A 158 -7.54 -0.82 -1.66
N HIS A 159 -6.29 -0.62 -2.08
CA HIS A 159 -5.67 0.68 -2.34
C HIS A 159 -5.39 0.81 -3.83
N ALA A 160 -6.23 1.56 -4.54
CA ALA A 160 -6.25 1.68 -5.98
C ALA A 160 -5.46 2.90 -6.46
N LYS A 161 -4.41 2.66 -7.25
CA LYS A 161 -3.56 3.72 -7.79
C LYS A 161 -3.30 3.53 -9.28
N HIS A 162 -3.67 4.52 -10.08
CA HIS A 162 -3.26 4.57 -11.48
C HIS A 162 -1.89 5.23 -11.62
N GLY A 163 -1.13 4.77 -12.60
CA GLY A 163 0.12 5.39 -13.00
C GLY A 163 0.71 4.73 -14.24
N ASN A 164 1.75 5.39 -14.76
CA ASN A 164 2.52 4.87 -15.88
C ASN A 164 3.27 3.61 -15.46
N GLN A 165 3.40 2.68 -16.41
CA GLN A 165 4.14 1.45 -16.20
C GLN A 165 5.59 1.74 -15.81
N SER A 166 6.04 1.17 -14.70
CA SER A 166 7.31 1.48 -14.08
C SER A 166 7.81 0.29 -13.24
N LEU A 167 9.13 0.10 -13.26
CA LEU A 167 9.86 -0.81 -12.36
C LEU A 167 10.64 -0.03 -11.29
N SER A 168 10.27 1.22 -11.03
CA SER A 168 10.90 2.09 -10.03
C SER A 168 10.10 2.15 -8.74
N ALA A 169 10.75 1.95 -7.60
CA ALA A 169 10.16 2.10 -6.27
C ALA A 169 9.44 3.44 -6.05
N SER A 170 9.95 4.53 -6.63
CA SER A 170 9.36 5.87 -6.52
C SER A 170 7.90 5.94 -6.93
N ALA A 171 7.48 5.13 -7.91
CA ALA A 171 6.10 5.09 -8.38
C ALA A 171 5.14 4.38 -7.40
N PHE A 172 5.65 3.68 -6.39
CA PHE A 172 4.87 2.82 -5.49
C PHE A 172 4.91 3.26 -4.03
N HIS A 173 5.80 4.17 -3.63
CA HIS A 173 5.93 4.60 -2.24
C HIS A 173 4.61 5.13 -1.65
N GLU A 174 3.83 5.88 -2.42
CA GLU A 174 2.53 6.39 -1.97
C GLU A 174 1.56 5.24 -1.66
N SER A 175 1.38 4.31 -2.60
CA SER A 175 0.47 3.17 -2.45
C SER A 175 0.90 2.25 -1.31
N VAL A 176 2.21 1.99 -1.18
CA VAL A 176 2.77 1.20 -0.06
C VAL A 176 2.53 1.90 1.27
N GLY A 177 2.78 3.21 1.34
CA GLY A 177 2.54 4.01 2.54
C GLY A 177 1.07 3.98 2.96
N GLN A 178 0.15 4.14 2.01
CA GLN A 178 -1.29 4.06 2.29
C GLN A 178 -1.71 2.67 2.78
N ALA A 179 -1.21 1.60 2.15
CA ALA A 179 -1.51 0.23 2.54
C ALA A 179 -1.01 -0.11 3.95
N ILE A 180 0.20 0.34 4.31
CA ILE A 180 0.77 0.12 5.65
C ILE A 180 0.04 0.95 6.71
N LYS A 181 -0.31 2.22 6.40
CA LYS A 181 -0.94 3.18 7.35
C LYS A 181 -2.13 2.59 8.09
N ASN A 182 -2.95 1.79 7.39
CA ASN A 182 -4.23 1.33 7.89
C ASN A 182 -4.26 -0.17 8.25
N LEU A 183 -3.10 -0.86 8.32
CA LEU A 183 -3.04 -2.27 8.74
C LEU A 183 -3.66 -2.47 10.13
N GLY A 184 -3.45 -1.55 11.07
CA GLY A 184 -4.06 -1.60 12.40
C GLY A 184 -5.58 -1.44 12.43
N ARG A 185 -6.21 -1.10 11.30
CA ARG A 185 -7.68 -0.93 11.17
C ARG A 185 -8.35 -2.12 10.47
N MET A 186 -7.58 -3.15 10.08
CA MET A 186 -8.08 -4.35 9.38
C MET A 186 -9.11 -5.15 10.18
N SER A 187 -9.14 -5.00 11.51
CA SER A 187 -10.13 -5.65 12.39
C SER A 187 -11.47 -4.91 12.46
N LEU A 188 -11.63 -3.83 11.68
CA LEU A 188 -12.81 -2.97 11.66
C LEU A 188 -13.21 -2.50 13.08
N PRO A 189 -12.47 -1.58 13.71
CA PRO A 189 -12.68 -1.19 15.11
C PRO A 189 -14.13 -0.82 15.46
N ALA A 190 -14.66 -1.41 16.54
CA ALA A 190 -16.08 -1.31 16.93
C ALA A 190 -16.56 0.12 17.18
N ASP A 191 -15.69 0.91 17.78
CA ASP A 191 -15.90 2.29 18.17
C ASP A 191 -15.98 3.23 16.97
N MET A 192 -15.31 2.89 15.87
CA MET A 192 -15.31 3.68 14.64
C MET A 192 -16.36 3.24 13.62
N LEU A 193 -16.77 1.98 13.66
CA LEU A 193 -17.62 1.38 12.63
C LEU A 193 -19.00 2.07 12.44
N PRO A 194 -19.73 2.49 13.50
CA PRO A 194 -21.01 3.19 13.32
C PRO A 194 -20.87 4.48 12.50
N ASN A 195 -19.81 5.26 12.73
CA ASN A 195 -19.55 6.47 11.96
C ASN A 195 -19.21 6.17 10.51
N LYS A 196 -18.47 5.08 10.28
CA LYS A 196 -18.15 4.61 8.92
C LYS A 196 -19.40 4.15 8.16
N LEU A 197 -20.28 3.37 8.79
CA LEU A 197 -21.55 2.93 8.18
C LEU A 197 -22.42 4.12 7.75
N MET A 198 -22.57 5.14 8.61
CA MET A 198 -23.27 6.39 8.23
C MET A 198 -22.61 7.08 7.04
N GLY A 199 -21.28 7.08 6.99
CA GLY A 199 -20.51 7.62 5.86
C GLY A 199 -20.76 6.87 4.55
N TRP A 200 -20.78 5.54 4.60
CA TRP A 200 -20.99 4.66 3.44
C TRP A 200 -22.45 4.62 2.94
N ASP A 201 -23.42 5.03 3.75
CA ASP A 201 -24.82 5.17 3.32
C ASP A 201 -25.04 6.38 2.40
N ASN A 202 -24.07 7.29 2.35
CA ASN A 202 -24.11 8.43 1.43
C ASN A 202 -23.69 8.07 0.01
N ARG A 203 -24.09 8.93 -0.94
CA ARG A 203 -23.58 8.89 -2.31
C ARG A 203 -22.16 9.43 -2.38
N TYR A 204 -21.38 8.85 -3.27
CA TYR A 204 -20.00 9.27 -3.48
C TYR A 204 -19.94 10.70 -4.02
N ARG A 205 -19.04 11.52 -3.45
CA ARG A 205 -18.85 12.91 -3.84
C ARG A 205 -17.37 13.24 -3.82
N ASN A 206 -16.82 13.62 -4.96
CA ASN A 206 -15.40 13.95 -5.07
C ASN A 206 -15.19 15.14 -6.01
N ASN A 207 -14.15 15.94 -5.75
CA ASN A 207 -13.80 17.15 -6.50
C ASN A 207 -14.97 18.13 -6.70
N GLY A 208 -15.85 18.23 -5.69
CA GLY A 208 -17.03 19.10 -5.74
C GLY A 208 -18.20 18.57 -6.58
N VAL A 209 -18.05 17.43 -7.27
CA VAL A 209 -19.11 16.81 -8.06
C VAL A 209 -19.88 15.79 -7.22
N GLN A 210 -21.19 16.00 -7.10
CA GLN A 210 -22.10 15.03 -6.49
C GLN A 210 -22.49 13.98 -7.55
N THR A 211 -22.16 12.71 -7.30
CA THR A 211 -22.60 11.59 -8.13
C THR A 211 -23.75 10.85 -7.45
N ASP A 212 -24.32 9.87 -8.15
CA ASP A 212 -25.29 8.91 -7.61
C ASP A 212 -24.65 7.53 -7.35
N ILE A 213 -23.32 7.42 -7.42
CA ILE A 213 -22.58 6.19 -7.12
C ILE A 213 -22.82 5.84 -5.65
N ALA A 214 -23.35 4.64 -5.40
CA ALA A 214 -23.49 4.12 -4.04
C ALA A 214 -22.12 3.83 -3.44
N ARG A 215 -21.89 4.20 -2.18
CA ARG A 215 -20.67 3.79 -1.46
C ARG A 215 -20.81 2.41 -0.85
N MET A 216 -22.01 1.99 -0.46
CA MET A 216 -22.34 0.58 -0.27
C MET A 216 -22.61 -0.05 -1.64
N ILE A 217 -21.56 -0.54 -2.30
CA ILE A 217 -21.62 -1.03 -3.69
C ILE A 217 -22.33 -2.37 -3.75
N ARG A 218 -22.03 -3.26 -2.79
CA ARG A 218 -22.61 -4.60 -2.64
C ARG A 218 -22.79 -4.90 -1.16
N GLY A 219 -23.71 -5.81 -0.83
CA GLY A 219 -23.89 -6.30 0.54
C GLY A 219 -25.33 -6.29 1.05
N GLY A 220 -26.21 -5.52 0.40
CA GLY A 220 -27.62 -5.37 0.77
C GLY A 220 -27.90 -4.00 1.38
N THR A 221 -28.88 -3.94 2.27
CA THR A 221 -29.22 -2.78 3.08
C THR A 221 -28.13 -2.47 4.11
N PRO A 222 -28.07 -1.23 4.65
CA PRO A 222 -27.13 -0.88 5.71
C PRO A 222 -27.18 -1.82 6.93
N GLN A 223 -28.37 -2.31 7.27
CA GLN A 223 -28.55 -3.27 8.36
C GLN A 223 -27.91 -4.63 8.03
N GLU A 224 -28.20 -5.20 6.86
CA GLU A 224 -27.62 -6.47 6.43
C GLU A 224 -26.08 -6.39 6.34
N ILE A 225 -25.56 -5.26 5.87
CA ILE A 225 -24.12 -4.98 5.86
C ILE A 225 -23.57 -4.97 7.28
N SER A 226 -24.19 -4.22 8.20
CA SER A 226 -23.75 -4.16 9.60
C SER A 226 -23.70 -5.56 10.24
N GLU A 227 -24.73 -6.38 10.04
CA GLU A 227 -24.80 -7.75 10.55
C GLU A 227 -23.66 -8.62 9.99
N LYS A 228 -23.37 -8.52 8.69
CA LYS A 228 -22.24 -9.23 8.06
C LYS A 228 -20.88 -8.79 8.61
N LEU A 229 -20.70 -7.48 8.84
CA LEU A 229 -19.46 -6.97 9.42
C LEU A 229 -19.26 -7.48 10.85
N ASP A 230 -20.31 -7.54 11.67
CA ASP A 230 -20.24 -8.08 13.03
C ASP A 230 -19.88 -9.58 13.03
N VAL A 231 -20.46 -10.37 12.12
CA VAL A 231 -20.13 -11.79 11.97
C VAL A 231 -18.64 -11.99 11.70
N VAL A 232 -18.07 -11.26 10.74
CA VAL A 232 -16.67 -11.45 10.35
C VAL A 232 -15.70 -10.90 11.39
N ARG A 233 -16.08 -9.85 12.12
CA ARG A 233 -15.27 -9.35 13.25
C ARG A 233 -15.23 -10.30 14.44
N ALA A 234 -16.30 -11.07 14.65
CA ALA A 234 -16.38 -12.07 15.70
C ALA A 234 -15.72 -13.41 15.31
N ALA A 235 -15.41 -13.61 14.02
CA ALA A 235 -14.81 -14.85 13.54
C ALA A 235 -13.34 -14.97 14.00
N PRO A 236 -12.98 -16.03 14.77
CA PRO A 236 -11.65 -16.18 15.35
C PRO A 236 -10.57 -16.52 14.31
N ASP A 237 -10.96 -16.99 13.13
CA ASP A 237 -10.10 -17.43 12.03
C ASP A 237 -10.17 -16.50 10.81
N VAL A 238 -10.75 -15.29 10.97
CA VAL A 238 -10.88 -14.31 9.88
C VAL A 238 -9.54 -14.06 9.20
N LEU A 239 -9.54 -14.16 7.87
CA LEU A 239 -8.38 -13.86 7.04
C LEU A 239 -8.41 -12.40 6.60
N GLN A 240 -7.45 -11.62 7.09
CA GLN A 240 -7.26 -10.23 6.70
C GLN A 240 -6.31 -10.12 5.51
N ARG A 241 -6.72 -9.35 4.50
CA ARG A 241 -5.97 -9.16 3.25
C ARG A 241 -5.86 -7.67 2.92
N VAL A 242 -4.69 -7.24 2.47
CA VAL A 242 -4.47 -5.88 1.95
C VAL A 242 -3.92 -5.98 0.54
N PHE A 243 -4.54 -5.25 -0.37
CA PHE A 243 -4.23 -5.24 -1.79
C PHE A 243 -3.82 -3.84 -2.20
N ILE A 244 -2.64 -3.72 -2.80
CA ILE A 244 -2.32 -2.59 -3.67
C ILE A 244 -2.83 -2.96 -5.06
N VAL A 245 -3.73 -2.18 -5.62
CA VAL A 245 -4.28 -2.39 -6.96
C VAL A 245 -3.72 -1.30 -7.88
N THR A 246 -2.94 -1.68 -8.88
CA THR A 246 -2.25 -0.67 -9.69
C THR A 246 -2.01 -1.05 -11.14
N SER A 247 -2.19 -0.07 -12.03
CA SER A 247 -1.82 -0.17 -13.44
C SER A 247 -0.32 0.09 -13.69
N SER A 248 0.43 0.52 -12.67
CA SER A 248 1.82 0.95 -12.83
C SER A 248 2.80 -0.22 -12.88
N LEU A 249 2.40 -1.42 -12.49
CA LEU A 249 3.24 -2.63 -12.51
C LEU A 249 2.69 -3.63 -13.52
N SER A 250 3.58 -4.37 -14.18
CA SER A 250 3.24 -5.56 -14.98
C SER A 250 3.93 -6.77 -14.37
N ARG A 251 3.16 -7.83 -14.14
CA ARG A 251 3.67 -9.10 -13.63
C ARG A 251 4.69 -9.70 -14.60
N ALA A 252 4.38 -9.73 -15.90
CA ALA A 252 5.28 -10.24 -16.93
C ALA A 252 6.63 -9.50 -16.97
N GLN A 253 6.64 -8.19 -16.73
CA GLN A 253 7.90 -7.44 -16.66
C GLN A 253 8.74 -7.83 -15.43
N VAL A 254 8.09 -8.01 -14.27
CA VAL A 254 8.78 -8.47 -13.06
C VAL A 254 9.34 -9.87 -13.26
N GLU A 255 8.55 -10.79 -13.82
CA GLU A 255 8.99 -12.15 -14.16
C GLU A 255 10.17 -12.14 -15.14
N GLY A 256 10.13 -11.30 -16.17
CA GLY A 256 11.22 -11.15 -17.14
C GLY A 256 12.53 -10.68 -16.49
N VAL A 257 12.46 -9.70 -15.58
CA VAL A 257 13.65 -9.25 -14.85
C VAL A 257 14.19 -10.36 -13.95
N LEU A 258 13.33 -11.03 -13.18
CA LEU A 258 13.74 -12.11 -12.27
C LEU A 258 14.34 -13.31 -13.02
N ALA A 259 13.79 -13.67 -14.17
CA ALA A 259 14.34 -14.72 -15.02
C ALA A 259 15.74 -14.37 -15.54
N ALA A 260 15.97 -13.10 -15.90
CA ALA A 260 17.28 -12.61 -16.31
C ALA A 260 18.30 -12.63 -15.15
N VAL A 261 17.86 -12.35 -13.92
CA VAL A 261 18.69 -12.48 -12.70
C VAL A 261 19.18 -13.91 -12.52
N VAL A 262 18.30 -14.90 -12.66
CA VAL A 262 18.67 -16.32 -12.56
C VAL A 262 19.70 -16.72 -13.64
N GLN A 263 19.66 -16.07 -14.80
CA GLN A 263 20.64 -16.26 -15.89
C GLN A 263 21.95 -15.48 -15.69
N GLY A 264 22.13 -14.81 -14.54
CA GLY A 264 23.34 -14.05 -14.21
C GLY A 264 23.33 -12.59 -14.69
N THR A 265 22.20 -12.07 -15.16
CA THR A 265 22.07 -10.66 -15.54
C THR A 265 21.66 -9.83 -14.32
N ALA A 266 22.52 -8.90 -13.89
CA ALA A 266 22.18 -8.02 -12.77
C ALA A 266 20.95 -7.14 -13.10
N PRO A 267 19.96 -7.04 -12.21
CA PRO A 267 18.81 -6.17 -12.40
C PRO A 267 19.21 -4.70 -12.24
N SER A 268 18.36 -3.79 -12.71
CA SER A 268 18.62 -2.36 -12.53
C SER A 268 18.52 -1.96 -11.05
N PRO A 269 19.27 -0.93 -10.58
CA PRO A 269 19.14 -0.44 -9.21
C PRO A 269 17.71 -0.03 -8.84
N HIS A 270 16.94 0.51 -9.80
CA HIS A 270 15.53 0.85 -9.61
C HIS A 270 14.66 -0.38 -9.30
N PHE A 271 14.92 -1.50 -9.97
CA PHE A 271 14.21 -2.75 -9.70
C PHE A 271 14.59 -3.32 -8.32
N VAL A 272 15.87 -3.25 -7.93
CA VAL A 272 16.31 -3.68 -6.59
C VAL A 272 15.60 -2.86 -5.51
N GLN A 273 15.49 -1.54 -5.70
CA GLN A 273 14.70 -0.68 -4.81
C GLN A 273 13.23 -1.11 -4.76
N LEU A 274 12.62 -1.42 -5.91
CA LEU A 274 11.22 -1.85 -5.97
C LEU A 274 11.03 -3.17 -5.23
N TYR A 275 11.91 -4.15 -5.45
CA TYR A 275 11.89 -5.44 -4.77
C TYR A 275 11.87 -5.25 -3.26
N TRP A 276 12.86 -4.52 -2.72
CA TRP A 276 12.95 -4.31 -1.28
C TRP A 276 11.80 -3.49 -0.71
N LEU A 277 11.29 -2.50 -1.45
CA LEU A 277 10.10 -1.75 -1.04
C LEU A 277 8.88 -2.68 -0.88
N LEU A 278 8.63 -3.56 -1.85
CA LEU A 278 7.50 -4.50 -1.81
C LEU A 278 7.71 -5.58 -0.75
N MET A 279 8.92 -6.10 -0.59
CA MET A 279 9.23 -7.08 0.45
C MET A 279 9.06 -6.50 1.87
N SER A 280 9.44 -5.24 2.08
CA SER A 280 9.15 -4.54 3.35
C SER A 280 7.66 -4.39 3.59
N TYR A 281 6.88 -4.08 2.55
CA TYR A 281 5.41 -4.04 2.64
C TYR A 281 4.82 -5.39 3.02
N PHE A 282 5.21 -6.48 2.35
CA PHE A 282 4.70 -7.82 2.70
C PHE A 282 5.12 -8.25 4.11
N SER A 283 6.33 -7.89 4.54
CA SER A 283 6.80 -8.15 5.91
C SER A 283 5.94 -7.42 6.93
N ALA A 284 5.67 -6.12 6.73
CA ALA A 284 4.78 -5.35 7.59
C ALA A 284 3.36 -5.93 7.66
N CYS A 285 2.83 -6.45 6.54
CA CYS A 285 1.55 -7.17 6.55
C CYS A 285 1.63 -8.43 7.44
N VAL A 286 2.65 -9.26 7.26
CA VAL A 286 2.83 -10.51 8.03
C VAL A 286 2.97 -10.24 9.52
N GLU A 287 3.71 -9.20 9.92
CA GLU A 287 3.86 -8.77 11.31
C GLU A 287 2.51 -8.42 11.96
N MET A 288 1.58 -7.87 11.18
CA MET A 288 0.22 -7.53 11.61
C MET A 288 -0.77 -8.69 11.46
N GLY A 289 -0.34 -9.89 11.06
CA GLY A 289 -1.21 -11.03 10.80
C GLY A 289 -2.04 -10.91 9.50
N VAL A 290 -1.70 -9.96 8.63
CA VAL A 290 -2.41 -9.64 7.39
C VAL A 290 -1.68 -10.26 6.19
N ARG A 291 -2.42 -10.67 5.15
CA ARG A 291 -1.84 -11.08 3.87
C ARG A 291 -1.78 -9.90 2.90
N GLY A 292 -0.57 -9.47 2.57
CA GLY A 292 -0.34 -8.42 1.57
C GLY A 292 -0.30 -9.00 0.15
N TYR A 293 -0.90 -8.29 -0.81
CA TYR A 293 -0.86 -8.60 -2.24
C TYR A 293 -0.71 -7.33 -3.07
N VAL A 294 -0.27 -7.50 -4.32
CA VAL A 294 -0.33 -6.47 -5.36
C VAL A 294 -1.10 -7.02 -6.55
N VAL A 295 -2.22 -6.40 -6.90
CA VAL A 295 -2.94 -6.67 -8.15
C VAL A 295 -2.42 -5.71 -9.21
N CYS A 296 -1.91 -6.27 -10.30
CA CYS A 296 -1.20 -5.52 -11.32
C CYS A 296 -1.57 -5.98 -12.73
N ARG A 297 -1.03 -5.31 -13.74
CA ARG A 297 -1.23 -5.72 -15.13
C ARG A 297 -0.61 -7.11 -15.35
N PRO A 298 -1.14 -7.89 -16.31
CA PRO A 298 -0.49 -9.11 -16.76
C PRO A 298 0.98 -8.88 -17.13
#